data_AF-A0A2N3VJP5-F1
#
_entry.id   AF-A0A2N3VJP5-F1
#
_cell.length_a   1.000
_cell.length_b   1.000
_cell.length_c   1.000
_cell.angle_alpha   90.00
_cell.angle_beta   90.00
_cell.angle_gamma   90.00
#
_symmetry.space_group_name_H-M   'P 1'
#
loop_
_entity.id
_entity.type
_entity.pdbx_description
1 polymer ?
#
loop_
_entity_poly.entity_id
_entity_poly.type
_entity_poly.pdbx_seq_one_letter_code
_entity_poly.pdbx_strand_id
1 'polypeptide(L)'
;MSRTHRILAFAALAAVPFAVAAPAPAAPIVNKVVVVGIDGTLWSEVSAADAPNLDRLAAQGTLAQTSIAPHTTMSCVSWATALTGVWDDKHGIQDNGSTCDAGPFAQYPTVFTQVERERPALSTASIGTWDTIGMIARTGNPRADRVTVTQVDPTGAGVCETTADADATAKVVSSITDDGTDLLFTHLDQVDIVGHTLRGIWPQAYRDAISRVDNLVGQITAAVDARAAAHSNERWTILVTTDHGHKPDGGHGGQSAYETASFVIARGAGFAAGTENNGYTLADITPTVLDLLDVSAPANLDGASMLTGGSGNPAAPAPNTPPVDSGITGSSSGSAQAAMVANPLCVLGSGSASGSSEK
;
A
#
# COMPACT_ATOMS: atom_id res chain seq x y z
N MET A 1 -75.66 -40.37 56.39
CA MET A 1 -74.19 -40.53 56.25
C MET A 1 -73.83 -40.39 54.77
N SER A 2 -73.39 -39.21 54.35
CA SER A 2 -73.03 -38.90 52.95
C SER A 2 -71.52 -39.07 52.77
N ARG A 3 -71.08 -39.91 51.82
CA ARG A 3 -69.67 -40.10 51.47
C ARG A 3 -69.37 -39.36 50.17
N THR A 4 -68.64 -38.26 50.27
CA THR A 4 -68.06 -37.53 49.14
C THR A 4 -66.73 -38.17 48.74
N HIS A 5 -66.59 -38.55 47.46
CA HIS A 5 -65.33 -39.04 46.88
C HIS A 5 -64.58 -37.86 46.26
N ARG A 6 -63.37 -37.59 46.76
CA ARG A 6 -62.43 -36.61 46.18
C ARG A 6 -61.54 -37.33 45.18
N ILE A 7 -61.61 -36.92 43.92
CA ILE A 7 -60.72 -37.37 42.84
C ILE A 7 -59.47 -36.48 42.89
N LEU A 8 -58.29 -37.07 43.12
CA LEU A 8 -57.00 -36.39 42.95
C LEU A 8 -56.56 -36.49 41.48
N ALA A 9 -56.43 -35.35 40.80
CA ALA A 9 -55.82 -35.26 39.49
C ALA A 9 -54.29 -35.09 39.65
N PHE A 10 -53.52 -36.07 39.18
CA PHE A 10 -52.07 -35.95 39.05
C PHE A 10 -51.75 -35.18 37.76
N ALA A 11 -51.20 -33.97 37.89
CA ALA A 11 -50.64 -33.23 36.77
C ALA A 11 -49.25 -33.81 36.45
N ALA A 12 -49.13 -34.51 35.32
CA ALA A 12 -47.84 -34.97 34.81
C ALA A 12 -47.08 -33.77 34.21
N LEU A 13 -46.01 -33.32 34.88
CA LEU A 13 -45.05 -32.37 34.31
C LEU A 13 -44.25 -33.11 33.23
N ALA A 14 -44.52 -32.81 31.97
CA ALA A 14 -43.70 -33.26 30.86
C ALA A 14 -42.36 -32.50 30.88
N ALA A 15 -41.26 -33.18 31.18
CA ALA A 15 -39.92 -32.62 31.05
C ALA A 15 -39.60 -32.46 29.56
N VAL A 16 -39.58 -31.21 29.07
CA VAL A 16 -39.11 -30.89 27.72
C VAL A 16 -37.58 -30.96 27.73
N PRO A 17 -36.95 -31.85 26.95
CA PRO A 17 -35.50 -31.90 26.89
C PRO A 17 -34.99 -30.62 26.21
N PHE A 18 -34.14 -29.86 26.91
CA PHE A 18 -33.37 -28.79 26.29
C PHE A 18 -32.38 -29.43 25.32
N ALA A 19 -32.68 -29.36 24.03
CA ALA A 19 -31.73 -29.69 22.98
C ALA A 19 -30.62 -28.62 23.01
N VAL A 20 -29.43 -29.00 23.48
CA VAL A 20 -28.23 -28.17 23.36
C VAL A 20 -27.90 -28.12 21.88
N ALA A 21 -28.13 -26.97 21.24
CA ALA A 21 -27.77 -26.77 19.84
C ALA A 21 -26.25 -26.95 19.69
N ALA A 22 -25.84 -27.78 18.73
CA ALA A 22 -24.43 -27.89 18.37
C ALA A 22 -23.91 -26.51 17.93
N PRO A 23 -22.68 -26.12 18.32
CA PRO A 23 -22.11 -24.86 17.89
C PRO A 23 -22.09 -24.79 16.36
N ALA A 24 -22.50 -23.65 15.81
CA ALA A 24 -22.47 -23.43 14.37
C ALA A 24 -21.03 -23.62 13.85
N PRO A 25 -20.83 -24.20 12.65
CA PRO A 25 -19.51 -24.34 12.06
C PRO A 25 -18.86 -22.96 11.94
N ALA A 26 -17.57 -22.88 12.26
CA ALA A 26 -16.80 -21.65 12.12
C ALA A 26 -16.84 -21.18 10.67
N ALA A 27 -16.98 -19.87 10.46
CA ALA A 27 -16.97 -19.29 9.12
C ALA A 27 -15.64 -19.62 8.41
N PRO A 28 -15.65 -19.86 7.08
CA PRO A 28 -14.43 -20.10 6.33
C PRO A 28 -13.44 -18.95 6.51
N ILE A 29 -12.16 -19.29 6.56
CA ILE A 29 -11.09 -18.29 6.58
C ILE A 29 -11.07 -17.55 5.24
N VAL A 30 -10.95 -16.23 5.30
CA VAL A 30 -10.83 -15.35 4.13
C VAL A 30 -9.55 -14.54 4.26
N ASN A 31 -8.65 -14.66 3.30
CA ASN A 31 -7.44 -13.84 3.24
C ASN A 31 -7.79 -12.47 2.66
N LYS A 32 -7.20 -11.43 3.24
CA LYS A 32 -7.38 -10.03 2.87
C LYS A 32 -6.02 -9.38 2.74
N VAL A 33 -5.82 -8.55 1.72
CA VAL A 33 -4.51 -7.90 1.47
C VAL A 33 -4.69 -6.41 1.26
N VAL A 34 -3.93 -5.62 2.02
CA VAL A 34 -3.79 -4.17 1.82
C VAL A 34 -2.36 -3.90 1.35
N VAL A 35 -2.21 -3.27 0.21
CA VAL A 35 -0.93 -2.81 -0.33
C VAL A 35 -0.89 -1.29 -0.25
N VAL A 36 0.10 -0.76 0.45
CA VAL A 36 0.32 0.68 0.65
C VAL A 36 1.59 1.09 -0.08
N GLY A 37 1.43 1.83 -1.18
CA GLY A 37 2.51 2.47 -1.91
C GLY A 37 2.76 3.88 -1.37
N ILE A 38 4.00 4.16 -0.98
CA ILE A 38 4.44 5.52 -0.61
C ILE A 38 5.46 5.98 -1.64
N ASP A 39 5.08 6.93 -2.48
CA ASP A 39 5.87 7.37 -3.62
C ASP A 39 7.19 8.02 -3.17
N GLY A 40 8.29 7.71 -3.85
CA GLY A 40 9.59 8.39 -3.69
C GLY A 40 10.18 8.35 -2.28
N THR A 41 10.02 7.28 -1.50
CA THR A 41 10.36 7.23 -0.06
C THR A 41 11.63 6.44 0.24
N LEU A 42 12.61 7.10 0.85
CA LEU A 42 13.85 6.45 1.31
C LEU A 42 13.73 5.88 2.72
N TRP A 43 14.00 4.59 2.90
CA TRP A 43 13.99 3.96 4.24
C TRP A 43 14.96 4.60 5.24
N SER A 44 16.14 5.05 4.77
CA SER A 44 17.09 5.77 5.62
C SER A 44 16.52 7.08 6.16
N GLU A 45 15.63 7.73 5.42
CA GLU A 45 14.94 8.96 5.85
C GLU A 45 13.72 8.64 6.71
N VAL A 46 13.07 7.47 6.52
CA VAL A 46 12.07 6.94 7.46
C VAL A 46 12.67 6.79 8.86
N SER A 47 13.85 6.16 8.94
CA SER A 47 14.58 6.02 10.21
C SER A 47 14.97 7.37 10.83
N ALA A 48 15.24 8.39 10.00
CA ALA A 48 15.63 9.72 10.46
C ALA A 48 14.44 10.65 10.79
N ALA A 49 13.24 10.32 10.29
CA ALA A 49 12.01 11.09 10.46
C ALA A 49 11.23 10.72 11.73
N ASP A 50 11.73 9.78 12.54
CA ASP A 50 11.03 9.17 13.67
C ASP A 50 9.60 8.74 13.27
N ALA A 51 9.51 7.77 12.35
CA ALA A 51 8.25 7.28 11.77
C ALA A 51 7.74 6.02 12.49
N PRO A 52 7.02 6.15 13.63
CA PRO A 52 6.74 5.02 14.52
C PRO A 52 5.79 3.98 13.94
N ASN A 53 4.94 4.30 12.98
CA ASN A 53 3.99 3.33 12.42
C ASN A 53 4.68 2.40 11.41
N LEU A 54 5.56 2.94 10.57
CA LEU A 54 6.42 2.18 9.67
C LEU A 54 7.42 1.34 10.46
N ASP A 55 8.06 1.91 11.49
CA ASP A 55 8.95 1.16 12.40
C ASP A 55 8.20 0.01 13.08
N ARG A 56 6.97 0.25 13.55
CA ARG A 56 6.13 -0.79 14.15
C ARG A 56 5.75 -1.86 13.15
N LEU A 57 5.40 -1.51 11.91
CA LEU A 57 5.09 -2.49 10.87
C LEU A 57 6.32 -3.37 10.55
N ALA A 58 7.51 -2.76 10.42
CA ALA A 58 8.76 -3.49 10.25
C ALA A 58 9.08 -4.41 11.45
N ALA A 59 8.86 -3.94 12.68
CA ALA A 59 9.07 -4.75 13.88
C ALA A 59 8.04 -5.89 14.04
N GLN A 60 6.82 -5.73 13.51
CA GLN A 60 5.75 -6.74 13.55
C GLN A 60 5.75 -7.65 12.31
N GLY A 61 6.56 -7.36 11.31
CA GLY A 61 6.64 -8.07 10.04
C GLY A 61 8.07 -8.29 9.60
N THR A 62 8.25 -8.52 8.31
CA THR A 62 9.55 -8.67 7.67
C THR A 62 9.85 -7.42 6.84
N LEU A 63 11.05 -6.86 7.01
CA LEU A 63 11.55 -5.71 6.25
C LEU A 63 12.54 -6.17 5.18
N ALA A 64 12.48 -5.59 4.00
CA ALA A 64 13.49 -5.69 2.97
C ALA A 64 13.94 -4.29 2.59
N GLN A 65 15.25 -4.09 2.45
CA GLN A 65 15.85 -2.87 1.94
C GLN A 65 16.70 -3.26 0.74
N THR A 66 16.24 -2.92 -0.46
CA THR A 66 16.81 -3.42 -1.72
C THR A 66 17.09 -2.31 -2.70
N SER A 67 17.92 -2.59 -3.71
CA SER A 67 18.04 -1.73 -4.87
C SER A 67 17.19 -2.29 -6.00
N ILE A 68 16.43 -1.44 -6.68
CA ILE A 68 15.71 -1.78 -7.91
C ILE A 68 16.57 -1.66 -9.17
N ALA A 69 17.86 -1.29 -9.06
CA ALA A 69 18.74 -1.20 -10.22
C ALA A 69 18.80 -2.53 -11.02
N PRO A 70 18.80 -2.51 -12.37
CA PRO A 70 18.87 -1.34 -13.25
C PRO A 70 17.51 -0.76 -13.69
N HIS A 71 16.42 -1.05 -12.97
CA HIS A 71 15.07 -0.56 -13.28
C HIS A 71 15.00 0.96 -13.38
N THR A 72 14.20 1.47 -14.32
CA THR A 72 13.94 2.89 -14.48
C THR A 72 13.19 3.44 -13.26
N THR A 73 13.81 4.35 -12.51
CA THR A 73 13.25 4.91 -11.28
C THR A 73 12.25 6.04 -11.58
N MET A 74 11.13 5.70 -12.22
CA MET A 74 10.05 6.61 -12.59
C MET A 74 8.72 6.01 -12.15
N SER A 75 7.83 6.82 -11.56
CA SER A 75 6.67 6.30 -10.84
C SER A 75 5.76 5.40 -11.67
N CYS A 76 5.39 5.78 -12.91
CA CYS A 76 4.55 4.91 -13.74
C CYS A 76 5.21 3.57 -14.06
N VAL A 77 6.52 3.59 -14.33
CA VAL A 77 7.33 2.39 -14.62
C VAL A 77 7.30 1.45 -13.40
N SER A 78 7.60 1.99 -12.24
CA SER A 78 7.73 1.25 -10.99
C SER A 78 6.37 0.77 -10.45
N TRP A 79 5.32 1.58 -10.53
CA TRP A 79 3.97 1.16 -10.16
C TRP A 79 3.39 0.13 -11.13
N ALA A 80 3.70 0.21 -12.43
CA ALA A 80 3.38 -0.86 -13.38
C ALA A 80 4.08 -2.16 -12.99
N THR A 81 5.36 -2.11 -12.61
CA THR A 81 6.09 -3.26 -12.08
C THR A 81 5.42 -3.85 -10.83
N ALA A 82 5.13 -3.03 -9.82
CA ALA A 82 4.51 -3.49 -8.57
C ALA A 82 3.14 -4.16 -8.80
N LEU A 83 2.33 -3.59 -9.71
CA LEU A 83 0.95 -4.01 -9.98
C LEU A 83 0.85 -5.09 -11.06
N THR A 84 1.93 -5.47 -11.72
CA THR A 84 1.96 -6.58 -12.68
C THR A 84 2.89 -7.72 -12.27
N GLY A 85 3.91 -7.44 -11.46
CA GLY A 85 4.98 -8.39 -11.09
C GLY A 85 6.02 -8.59 -12.18
N VAL A 86 6.15 -7.63 -13.10
CA VAL A 86 7.00 -7.69 -14.30
C VAL A 86 7.89 -6.46 -14.37
N TRP A 87 9.18 -6.61 -14.66
CA TRP A 87 10.13 -5.49 -14.74
C TRP A 87 9.97 -4.69 -16.06
N ASP A 88 10.62 -3.53 -16.11
CA ASP A 88 10.49 -2.55 -17.18
C ASP A 88 11.11 -2.95 -18.52
N ASP A 89 12.17 -3.75 -18.48
CA ASP A 89 12.75 -4.39 -19.66
C ASP A 89 11.76 -5.32 -20.38
N LYS A 90 10.70 -5.75 -19.69
CA LYS A 90 9.69 -6.69 -20.20
C LYS A 90 8.33 -6.05 -20.44
N HIS A 91 7.83 -5.19 -19.54
CA HIS A 91 6.55 -4.47 -19.77
C HIS A 91 6.70 -3.27 -20.71
N GLY A 92 7.91 -2.72 -20.88
CA GLY A 92 8.22 -1.73 -21.92
C GLY A 92 7.82 -0.27 -21.61
N ILE A 93 7.13 0.02 -20.50
CA ILE A 93 6.97 1.38 -19.96
C ILE A 93 8.33 1.91 -19.48
N GLN A 94 8.72 3.12 -19.89
CA GLN A 94 10.05 3.71 -19.67
C GLN A 94 10.01 5.16 -19.12
N ASP A 95 8.83 5.77 -19.03
CA ASP A 95 8.64 7.14 -18.53
C ASP A 95 7.26 7.31 -17.87
N ASN A 96 7.00 8.47 -17.27
CA ASN A 96 5.68 8.85 -16.74
C ASN A 96 4.73 9.43 -17.81
N GLY A 97 5.15 9.47 -19.08
CA GLY A 97 4.50 10.22 -20.13
C GLY A 97 4.18 9.35 -21.34
N SER A 98 5.02 9.43 -22.36
CA SER A 98 4.73 8.88 -23.69
C SER A 98 4.56 7.36 -23.73
N THR A 99 5.22 6.64 -22.83
CA THR A 99 5.18 5.17 -22.75
C THR A 99 4.27 4.68 -21.62
N CYS A 100 3.83 5.58 -20.73
CA CYS A 100 2.90 5.27 -19.65
C CYS A 100 1.47 5.17 -20.17
N ASP A 101 1.16 4.06 -20.83
CA ASP A 101 -0.16 3.80 -21.40
C ASP A 101 -0.71 2.42 -21.04
N ALA A 102 -1.95 2.16 -21.46
CA ALA A 102 -2.68 0.96 -21.10
C ALA A 102 -2.23 -0.32 -21.86
N GLY A 103 -1.48 -0.17 -22.95
CA GLY A 103 -1.13 -1.23 -23.89
C GLY A 103 -0.37 -2.41 -23.27
N PRO A 104 0.71 -2.18 -22.50
CA PRO A 104 1.45 -3.22 -21.81
C PRO A 104 0.59 -4.15 -20.95
N PHE A 105 -0.46 -3.62 -20.32
CA PHE A 105 -1.32 -4.39 -19.41
C PHE A 105 -2.21 -5.41 -20.11
N ALA A 106 -2.31 -5.37 -21.45
CA ALA A 106 -2.97 -6.44 -22.21
C ALA A 106 -2.14 -7.74 -22.19
N GLN A 107 -0.81 -7.63 -22.26
CA GLN A 107 0.11 -8.75 -22.19
C GLN A 107 0.46 -9.12 -20.74
N TYR A 108 0.57 -8.11 -19.87
CA TYR A 108 0.91 -8.26 -18.46
C TYR A 108 -0.26 -7.71 -17.61
N PRO A 109 -1.33 -8.50 -17.41
CA PRO A 109 -2.51 -8.02 -16.68
C PRO A 109 -2.15 -7.60 -15.26
N THR A 110 -2.79 -6.55 -14.77
CA THR A 110 -2.61 -6.11 -13.39
C THR A 110 -3.07 -7.16 -12.40
N VAL A 111 -2.58 -7.09 -11.16
CA VAL A 111 -3.00 -7.93 -10.04
C VAL A 111 -4.52 -7.96 -9.89
N PHE A 112 -5.20 -6.83 -10.11
CA PHE A 112 -6.67 -6.75 -10.08
C PHE A 112 -7.29 -7.61 -11.16
N THR A 113 -6.87 -7.43 -12.42
CA THR A 113 -7.38 -8.24 -13.53
C THR A 113 -7.12 -9.73 -13.32
N GLN A 114 -5.98 -10.09 -12.73
CA GLN A 114 -5.65 -11.49 -12.43
C GLN A 114 -6.59 -12.06 -11.35
N VAL A 115 -6.78 -11.35 -10.23
CA VAL A 115 -7.70 -11.73 -9.16
C VAL A 115 -9.13 -11.84 -9.67
N GLU A 116 -9.63 -10.84 -10.38
CA GLU A 116 -11.01 -10.81 -10.88
C GLU A 116 -11.31 -11.89 -11.92
N ARG A 117 -10.30 -12.33 -12.69
CA ARG A 117 -10.47 -13.43 -13.67
C ARG A 117 -10.65 -14.78 -13.01
N GLU A 118 -9.85 -15.07 -11.98
CA GLU A 118 -9.83 -16.39 -11.35
C GLU A 118 -10.81 -16.48 -10.17
N ARG A 119 -11.02 -15.36 -9.48
CA ARG A 119 -11.80 -15.26 -8.25
C ARG A 119 -12.74 -14.05 -8.28
N PRO A 120 -13.71 -13.98 -9.22
CA PRO A 120 -14.64 -12.84 -9.39
C PRO A 120 -15.62 -12.60 -8.22
N ALA A 121 -15.52 -13.38 -7.15
CA ALA A 121 -16.27 -13.16 -5.92
C ALA A 121 -15.47 -12.35 -4.88
N LEU A 122 -14.16 -12.18 -5.09
CA LEU A 122 -13.32 -11.32 -4.28
C LEU A 122 -13.51 -9.89 -4.76
N SER A 123 -13.66 -8.96 -3.82
CA SER A 123 -13.77 -7.54 -4.10
C SER A 123 -12.40 -6.88 -4.20
N THR A 124 -12.17 -6.12 -5.26
CA THR A 124 -10.90 -5.42 -5.49
C THR A 124 -11.05 -3.90 -5.57
N ALA A 125 -10.11 -3.16 -4.96
CA ALA A 125 -10.12 -1.71 -5.01
C ALA A 125 -8.73 -1.10 -5.17
N SER A 126 -8.67 -0.03 -5.96
CA SER A 126 -7.52 0.87 -6.08
C SER A 126 -7.95 2.28 -5.68
N ILE A 127 -7.39 2.79 -4.58
CA ILE A 127 -7.72 4.10 -4.01
C ILE A 127 -6.41 4.89 -3.86
N GLY A 128 -6.12 5.77 -4.81
CA GLY A 128 -4.87 6.54 -4.80
C GLY A 128 -5.10 8.02 -5.05
N THR A 129 -4.01 8.78 -5.08
CA THR A 129 -4.05 10.22 -5.37
C THR A 129 -3.95 10.49 -6.86
N TRP A 130 -2.99 9.86 -7.55
CA TRP A 130 -2.63 10.15 -8.94
C TRP A 130 -3.46 9.33 -9.97
N ASP A 131 -3.98 9.98 -11.03
CA ASP A 131 -4.86 9.30 -11.98
C ASP A 131 -4.15 8.24 -12.85
N THR A 132 -2.83 8.27 -12.98
CA THR A 132 -2.08 7.17 -13.63
C THR A 132 -2.26 5.86 -12.89
N ILE A 133 -2.29 5.88 -11.55
CA ILE A 133 -2.64 4.70 -10.75
C ILE A 133 -4.07 4.25 -11.09
N GLY A 134 -4.99 5.21 -11.19
CA GLY A 134 -6.35 4.96 -11.63
C GLY A 134 -6.41 4.34 -13.03
N MET A 135 -5.58 4.80 -13.97
CA MET A 135 -5.48 4.26 -15.33
C MET A 135 -5.03 2.80 -15.30
N ILE A 136 -3.95 2.50 -14.58
CA ILE A 136 -3.42 1.13 -14.42
C ILE A 136 -4.52 0.22 -13.87
N ALA A 137 -5.18 0.61 -12.78
CA ALA A 137 -6.25 -0.17 -12.16
C ALA A 137 -7.52 -0.34 -13.02
N ARG A 138 -7.76 0.57 -13.97
CA ARG A 138 -8.87 0.51 -14.93
C ARG A 138 -8.58 -0.38 -16.15
N THR A 139 -7.36 -0.87 -16.30
CA THR A 139 -7.00 -1.75 -17.42
C THR A 139 -7.53 -3.16 -17.26
N GLY A 140 -7.62 -3.89 -18.37
CA GLY A 140 -8.10 -5.27 -18.41
C GLY A 140 -9.63 -5.41 -18.42
N ASN A 141 -10.07 -6.65 -18.61
CA ASN A 141 -11.45 -7.07 -18.49
C ASN A 141 -11.49 -8.50 -17.93
N PRO A 142 -12.03 -8.71 -16.71
CA PRO A 142 -12.39 -7.69 -15.73
C PRO A 142 -11.20 -6.81 -15.28
N ARG A 143 -11.53 -5.63 -14.75
CA ARG A 143 -10.61 -4.63 -14.13
C ARG A 143 -10.96 -4.52 -12.64
N ALA A 144 -10.22 -3.72 -11.86
CA ALA A 144 -10.57 -3.50 -10.46
C ALA A 144 -12.03 -3.06 -10.29
N ASP A 145 -12.75 -3.62 -9.29
CA ASP A 145 -14.16 -3.32 -9.06
C ASP A 145 -14.39 -1.83 -8.74
N ARG A 146 -13.51 -1.29 -7.90
CA ARG A 146 -13.56 0.11 -7.47
C ARG A 146 -12.24 0.82 -7.74
N VAL A 147 -12.31 1.93 -8.46
CA VAL A 147 -11.17 2.82 -8.67
C VAL A 147 -11.54 4.21 -8.19
N THR A 148 -10.73 4.80 -7.31
CA THR A 148 -10.92 6.16 -6.79
C THR A 148 -9.60 6.92 -6.84
N VAL A 149 -9.68 8.18 -7.26
CA VAL A 149 -8.54 9.09 -7.44
C VAL A 149 -8.87 10.40 -6.72
N THR A 150 -8.04 10.80 -5.75
CA THR A 150 -8.36 11.92 -4.84
C THR A 150 -7.69 13.26 -5.19
N GLN A 151 -6.72 13.27 -6.11
CA GLN A 151 -6.11 14.50 -6.61
C GLN A 151 -6.92 15.16 -7.74
N VAL A 152 -7.98 14.52 -8.24
CA VAL A 152 -8.84 15.05 -9.29
C VAL A 152 -9.78 16.09 -8.71
N ASP A 153 -9.51 17.37 -9.01
CA ASP A 153 -10.41 18.48 -8.74
C ASP A 153 -11.21 18.86 -9.99
N PRO A 154 -12.54 18.65 -10.02
CA PRO A 154 -13.41 19.03 -11.14
C PRO A 154 -13.45 20.54 -11.42
N THR A 155 -13.01 21.37 -10.48
CA THR A 155 -12.97 22.83 -10.62
C THR A 155 -11.66 23.33 -11.25
N GLY A 156 -10.63 22.48 -11.33
CA GLY A 156 -9.31 22.81 -11.88
C GLY A 156 -8.43 23.68 -10.97
N ALA A 157 -8.81 23.90 -9.72
CA ALA A 157 -7.98 24.60 -8.72
C ALA A 157 -6.85 23.72 -8.17
N GLY A 158 -6.93 22.41 -8.37
CA GLY A 158 -5.97 21.43 -7.88
C GLY A 158 -6.25 21.05 -6.42
N VAL A 159 -5.78 19.87 -6.01
CA VAL A 159 -5.87 19.40 -4.63
C VAL A 159 -4.48 19.43 -4.01
N CYS A 160 -4.37 19.94 -2.78
CA CYS A 160 -3.13 19.84 -2.01
C CYS A 160 -2.78 18.36 -1.79
N GLU A 161 -1.52 17.94 -2.00
CA GLU A 161 -1.17 16.53 -1.78
C GLU A 161 -1.44 16.03 -0.36
N THR A 162 -1.24 16.88 0.66
CA THR A 162 -1.66 16.56 2.05
C THR A 162 -3.13 16.14 2.14
N THR A 163 -3.99 16.82 1.38
CA THR A 163 -5.43 16.60 1.39
C THR A 163 -5.78 15.39 0.53
N ALA A 164 -5.15 15.24 -0.63
CA ALA A 164 -5.35 14.08 -1.49
C ALA A 164 -4.98 12.77 -0.78
N ASP A 165 -3.82 12.72 -0.12
CA ASP A 165 -3.36 11.57 0.66
C ASP A 165 -4.30 11.27 1.86
N ALA A 166 -4.71 12.31 2.59
CA ALA A 166 -5.65 12.17 3.70
C ALA A 166 -7.04 11.67 3.23
N ASP A 167 -7.54 12.19 2.12
CA ASP A 167 -8.82 11.77 1.53
C ASP A 167 -8.76 10.36 0.94
N ALA A 168 -7.61 9.94 0.39
CA ALA A 168 -7.38 8.57 -0.05
C ALA A 168 -7.37 7.64 1.16
N THR A 169 -6.62 8.00 2.20
CA THR A 169 -6.53 7.24 3.46
C THR A 169 -7.90 7.07 4.12
N ALA A 170 -8.71 8.12 4.20
CA ALA A 170 -10.06 8.03 4.75
C ALA A 170 -10.95 7.03 3.98
N LYS A 171 -10.81 6.98 2.65
CA LYS A 171 -11.54 6.03 1.80
C LYS A 171 -11.00 4.61 1.92
N VAL A 172 -9.68 4.45 2.07
CA VAL A 172 -9.03 3.16 2.36
C VAL A 172 -9.54 2.61 3.69
N VAL A 173 -9.57 3.44 4.74
CA VAL A 173 -10.11 3.07 6.05
C VAL A 173 -11.57 2.60 5.92
N SER A 174 -12.42 3.35 5.22
CA SER A 174 -13.82 2.94 5.00
C SER A 174 -13.94 1.63 4.18
N SER A 175 -13.10 1.45 3.15
CA SER A 175 -13.04 0.20 2.37
C SER A 175 -12.67 -1.01 3.24
N ILE A 176 -11.81 -0.82 4.25
CA ILE A 176 -11.42 -1.86 5.22
C ILE A 176 -12.55 -2.11 6.23
N THR A 177 -13.06 -1.05 6.86
CA THR A 177 -13.99 -1.17 7.99
C THR A 177 -15.40 -1.56 7.56
N ASP A 178 -15.89 -0.96 6.47
CA ASP A 178 -17.29 -1.00 6.08
C ASP A 178 -17.51 -2.08 5.01
N ASP A 179 -16.67 -2.07 3.97
CA ASP A 179 -16.79 -2.98 2.83
C ASP A 179 -16.06 -4.32 3.08
N GLY A 180 -14.98 -4.31 3.88
CA GLY A 180 -14.13 -5.49 4.08
C GLY A 180 -13.47 -5.97 2.80
N THR A 181 -13.00 -5.05 1.95
CA THR A 181 -12.44 -5.35 0.62
C THR A 181 -11.33 -6.42 0.67
N ASP A 182 -11.32 -7.35 -0.29
CA ASP A 182 -10.39 -8.49 -0.32
C ASP A 182 -8.98 -8.11 -0.76
N LEU A 183 -8.85 -7.30 -1.81
CA LEU A 183 -7.61 -6.69 -2.25
C LEU A 183 -7.76 -5.18 -2.34
N LEU A 184 -6.98 -4.45 -1.56
CA LEU A 184 -6.96 -3.00 -1.57
C LEU A 184 -5.55 -2.50 -1.84
N PHE A 185 -5.38 -1.71 -2.90
CA PHE A 185 -4.17 -0.94 -3.16
C PHE A 185 -4.42 0.54 -2.87
N THR A 186 -3.44 1.19 -2.25
CA THR A 186 -3.41 2.64 -2.13
C THR A 186 -2.05 3.21 -2.49
N HIS A 187 -2.06 4.40 -3.08
CA HIS A 187 -0.89 5.18 -3.45
C HIS A 187 -1.00 6.54 -2.76
N LEU A 188 0.07 6.92 -2.07
CA LEU A 188 0.24 8.20 -1.36
C LEU A 188 1.45 8.94 -1.94
N ASP A 189 1.23 10.16 -2.43
CA ASP A 189 2.14 10.87 -3.34
C ASP A 189 2.97 11.97 -2.65
N GLN A 190 2.56 12.39 -1.44
CA GLN A 190 3.10 13.60 -0.83
C GLN A 190 4.63 13.56 -0.66
N VAL A 191 5.21 12.40 -0.35
CA VAL A 191 6.65 12.28 -0.09
C VAL A 191 7.46 12.57 -1.35
N ASP A 192 7.09 12.02 -2.51
CA ASP A 192 7.72 12.31 -3.80
C ASP A 192 7.62 13.79 -4.16
N ILE A 193 6.42 14.37 -4.05
CA ILE A 193 6.18 15.78 -4.41
C ILE A 193 7.02 16.74 -3.54
N VAL A 194 7.13 16.47 -2.23
CA VAL A 194 8.03 17.23 -1.36
C VAL A 194 9.50 16.93 -1.66
N GLY A 195 9.80 15.70 -2.06
CA GLY A 195 11.12 15.26 -2.50
C GLY A 195 11.64 16.03 -3.72
N HIS A 196 10.80 16.23 -4.74
CA HIS A 196 11.11 17.07 -5.89
C HIS A 196 11.32 18.54 -5.52
N THR A 197 10.44 19.09 -4.69
CA THR A 197 10.33 20.54 -4.51
C THR A 197 11.25 21.10 -3.43
N LEU A 198 11.43 20.37 -2.32
CA LEU A 198 12.05 20.91 -1.12
C LEU A 198 13.29 20.12 -0.65
N ARG A 199 13.48 18.84 -1.02
CA ARG A 199 14.55 18.00 -0.44
C ARG A 199 15.94 18.63 -0.55
N GLY A 200 16.32 19.14 -1.72
CA GLY A 200 17.65 19.73 -1.93
C GLY A 200 17.91 21.04 -1.17
N ILE A 201 16.86 21.77 -0.77
CA ILE A 201 16.97 23.07 -0.09
C ILE A 201 16.63 22.99 1.41
N TRP A 202 15.73 22.08 1.78
CA TRP A 202 15.21 21.87 3.11
C TRP A 202 14.93 20.38 3.34
N PRO A 203 15.97 19.55 3.58
CA PRO A 203 15.82 18.10 3.78
C PRO A 203 14.83 17.72 4.89
N GLN A 204 14.68 18.55 5.92
CA GLN A 204 13.71 18.33 6.99
C GLN A 204 12.25 18.36 6.48
N ALA A 205 11.91 19.12 5.44
CA ALA A 205 10.55 19.09 4.88
C ALA A 205 10.18 17.71 4.31
N TYR A 206 11.14 17.02 3.70
CA TYR A 206 10.97 15.66 3.21
C TYR A 206 10.74 14.67 4.36
N ARG A 207 11.49 14.80 5.46
CA ARG A 207 11.23 14.03 6.68
C ARG A 207 9.87 14.36 7.30
N ASP A 208 9.48 15.63 7.36
CA ASP A 208 8.16 16.01 7.85
C ASP A 208 7.04 15.41 6.98
N ALA A 209 7.26 15.26 5.67
CA ALA A 209 6.35 14.58 4.75
C ALA A 209 6.24 13.09 5.07
N ILE A 210 7.37 12.43 5.29
CA ILE A 210 7.40 11.04 5.76
C ILE A 210 6.64 10.91 7.08
N SER A 211 6.86 11.78 8.07
CA SER A 211 6.13 11.72 9.35
C SER A 211 4.61 11.92 9.17
N ARG A 212 4.15 12.73 8.20
CA ARG A 212 2.72 12.86 7.90
C ARG A 212 2.15 11.61 7.28
N VAL A 213 2.82 11.04 6.27
CA VAL A 213 2.37 9.81 5.63
C VAL A 213 2.44 8.62 6.59
N ASP A 214 3.43 8.56 7.49
CA ASP A 214 3.50 7.57 8.56
C ASP A 214 2.24 7.59 9.44
N ASN A 215 1.73 8.78 9.79
CA ASN A 215 0.47 8.90 10.53
C ASN A 215 -0.74 8.37 9.73
N LEU A 216 -0.75 8.50 8.41
CA LEU A 216 -1.78 7.93 7.53
C LEU A 216 -1.67 6.40 7.47
N VAL A 217 -0.46 5.87 7.33
CA VAL A 217 -0.18 4.41 7.43
C VAL A 217 -0.64 3.85 8.79
N GLY A 218 -0.45 4.63 9.86
CA GLY A 218 -0.96 4.31 11.20
C GLY A 218 -2.48 4.14 11.24
N GLN A 219 -3.22 5.04 10.57
CA GLN A 219 -4.69 4.95 10.47
C GLN A 219 -5.14 3.69 9.70
N ILE A 220 -4.49 3.40 8.56
CA ILE A 220 -4.75 2.19 7.76
C ILE A 220 -4.51 0.94 8.60
N THR A 221 -3.37 0.87 9.28
CA THR A 221 -3.02 -0.30 10.10
C THR A 221 -3.98 -0.48 11.27
N ALA A 222 -4.38 0.61 11.92
CA ALA A 222 -5.36 0.57 13.00
C ALA A 222 -6.73 0.07 12.50
N ALA A 223 -7.16 0.45 11.30
CA ALA A 223 -8.39 -0.04 10.69
C ALA A 223 -8.32 -1.54 10.40
N VAL A 224 -7.20 -2.02 9.85
CA VAL A 224 -6.95 -3.46 9.63
C VAL A 224 -7.00 -4.23 10.95
N ASP A 225 -6.29 -3.76 11.97
CA ASP A 225 -6.23 -4.44 13.28
C ASP A 225 -7.61 -4.49 13.95
N ALA A 226 -8.37 -3.40 13.89
CA ALA A 226 -9.74 -3.36 14.40
C ALA A 226 -10.68 -4.31 13.65
N ARG A 227 -10.58 -4.36 12.31
CA ARG A 227 -11.40 -5.24 11.46
C ARG A 227 -11.11 -6.71 11.72
N ALA A 228 -9.82 -7.08 11.78
CA ALA A 228 -9.36 -8.43 12.10
C ALA A 228 -9.82 -8.87 13.50
N ALA A 229 -9.77 -7.97 14.49
CA ALA A 229 -10.27 -8.26 15.84
C ALA A 229 -11.79 -8.50 15.88
N ALA A 230 -12.55 -7.75 15.07
CA ALA A 230 -14.00 -7.89 14.97
C ALA A 230 -14.44 -9.12 14.15
N HIS A 231 -13.60 -9.62 13.24
CA HIS A 231 -13.93 -10.70 12.30
C HIS A 231 -12.84 -11.77 12.28
N SER A 232 -12.92 -12.69 13.26
CA SER A 232 -11.91 -13.73 13.49
C SER A 232 -11.63 -14.70 12.33
N ASN A 233 -12.49 -14.72 11.31
CA ASN A 233 -12.29 -15.51 10.11
C ASN A 233 -11.51 -14.76 9.01
N GLU A 234 -11.31 -13.46 9.14
CA GLU A 234 -10.49 -12.68 8.20
C GLU A 234 -9.02 -12.66 8.61
N ARG A 235 -8.14 -12.93 7.64
CA ARG A 235 -6.69 -12.95 7.82
C ARG A 235 -6.08 -11.86 6.96
N TRP A 236 -5.71 -10.78 7.62
CA TRP A 236 -5.21 -9.58 6.96
C TRP A 236 -3.68 -9.62 6.83
N THR A 237 -3.21 -9.26 5.64
CA THR A 237 -1.80 -8.97 5.35
C THR A 237 -1.68 -7.51 4.90
N ILE A 238 -0.68 -6.81 5.43
CA ILE A 238 -0.30 -5.47 5.01
C ILE A 238 1.05 -5.56 4.31
N LEU A 239 1.10 -5.09 3.06
CA LEU A 239 2.34 -4.86 2.32
C LEU A 239 2.54 -3.35 2.22
N VAL A 240 3.75 -2.86 2.50
CA VAL A 240 4.14 -1.45 2.29
C VAL A 240 5.36 -1.43 1.39
N THR A 241 5.37 -0.57 0.38
CA THR A 241 6.51 -0.42 -0.53
C THR A 241 6.65 1.01 -0.99
N THR A 242 7.80 1.30 -1.58
CA THR A 242 8.04 2.48 -2.41
C THR A 242 8.43 2.06 -3.82
N ASP A 243 8.17 2.92 -4.78
CA ASP A 243 8.45 2.72 -6.20
C ASP A 243 9.90 3.10 -6.55
N HIS A 244 10.41 4.17 -5.96
CA HIS A 244 11.81 4.61 -6.05
C HIS A 244 12.23 5.46 -4.85
N GLY A 245 13.50 5.88 -4.82
CA GLY A 245 13.99 6.90 -3.89
C GLY A 245 14.19 8.26 -4.56
N HIS A 246 14.96 9.13 -3.89
CA HIS A 246 15.24 10.49 -4.35
C HIS A 246 16.71 10.86 -4.20
N LYS A 247 17.28 11.54 -5.20
CA LYS A 247 18.61 12.13 -5.09
C LYS A 247 18.70 13.09 -3.88
N PRO A 248 19.91 13.33 -3.34
CA PRO A 248 20.10 14.30 -2.26
C PRO A 248 19.62 15.72 -2.58
N ASP A 249 19.70 16.14 -3.84
CA ASP A 249 19.29 17.45 -4.33
C ASP A 249 17.82 17.52 -4.78
N GLY A 250 17.08 16.40 -4.67
CA GLY A 250 15.69 16.27 -5.13
C GLY A 250 15.58 15.73 -6.57
N GLY A 251 14.44 15.11 -6.86
CA GLY A 251 14.18 14.43 -8.13
C GLY A 251 14.73 12.99 -8.21
N HIS A 252 14.38 12.31 -9.30
CA HIS A 252 14.69 10.91 -9.59
C HIS A 252 14.69 10.66 -11.11
N GLY A 253 14.84 9.40 -11.54
CA GLY A 253 14.85 8.96 -12.95
C GLY A 253 16.19 8.42 -13.42
N GLY A 254 17.25 8.60 -12.62
CA GLY A 254 18.58 8.06 -12.84
C GLY A 254 18.79 6.68 -12.22
N GLN A 255 20.04 6.40 -11.86
CA GLN A 255 20.49 5.09 -11.35
C GLN A 255 21.40 5.23 -10.13
N SER A 256 21.35 6.38 -9.44
CA SER A 256 22.12 6.52 -8.20
C SER A 256 21.63 5.55 -7.12
N ALA A 257 22.47 5.28 -6.12
CA ALA A 257 22.07 4.45 -4.98
C ALA A 257 20.84 5.03 -4.25
N TYR A 258 20.68 6.35 -4.26
CA TYR A 258 19.51 7.03 -3.72
C TYR A 258 18.25 6.79 -4.55
N GLU A 259 18.32 6.96 -5.86
CA GLU A 259 17.14 6.80 -6.74
C GLU A 259 16.66 5.35 -6.80
N THR A 260 17.60 4.41 -6.80
CA THR A 260 17.29 2.98 -6.91
C THR A 260 17.03 2.32 -5.57
N ALA A 261 17.16 3.02 -4.44
CA ALA A 261 16.81 2.46 -3.15
C ALA A 261 15.31 2.28 -3.03
N SER A 262 14.88 1.09 -2.59
CA SER A 262 13.50 0.75 -2.32
C SER A 262 13.44 -0.11 -1.05
N PHE A 263 12.23 -0.29 -0.54
CA PHE A 263 11.96 -1.16 0.60
C PHE A 263 10.62 -1.86 0.44
N VAL A 264 10.49 -2.99 1.12
CA VAL A 264 9.22 -3.69 1.29
C VAL A 264 9.06 -4.02 2.77
N ILE A 265 7.88 -3.76 3.33
CA ILE A 265 7.45 -4.32 4.61
C ILE A 265 6.31 -5.29 4.34
N ALA A 266 6.40 -6.51 4.86
CA ALA A 266 5.33 -7.49 4.81
C ALA A 266 4.94 -7.90 6.24
N ARG A 267 3.70 -7.61 6.63
CA ARG A 267 3.15 -7.90 7.97
C ARG A 267 1.87 -8.72 7.83
N GLY A 268 1.91 -9.98 8.26
CA GLY A 268 0.81 -10.92 8.16
C GLY A 268 1.24 -12.35 8.46
N ALA A 269 0.32 -13.30 8.37
CA ALA A 269 0.68 -14.72 8.50
C ALA A 269 1.66 -15.12 7.37
N GLY A 270 2.72 -15.85 7.72
CA GLY A 270 3.77 -16.24 6.77
C GLY A 270 4.99 -15.30 6.74
N PHE A 271 4.90 -14.12 7.35
CA PHE A 271 6.03 -13.19 7.49
C PHE A 271 6.55 -13.19 8.92
N ALA A 272 7.86 -13.37 9.10
CA ALA A 272 8.47 -13.42 10.42
C ALA A 272 8.61 -12.01 10.98
N ALA A 273 8.17 -11.80 12.23
CA ALA A 273 8.22 -10.50 12.88
C ALA A 273 9.64 -10.10 13.28
N GLY A 274 10.04 -8.86 12.99
CA GLY A 274 11.31 -8.28 13.39
C GLY A 274 12.52 -8.85 12.63
N THR A 275 12.29 -9.43 11.45
CA THR A 275 13.35 -10.01 10.61
C THR A 275 13.58 -9.19 9.35
N GLU A 276 14.80 -9.24 8.82
CA GLU A 276 15.10 -8.72 7.50
C GLU A 276 15.18 -9.85 6.46
N ASN A 277 14.66 -9.60 5.26
CA ASN A 277 14.84 -10.47 4.10
C ASN A 277 14.93 -9.64 2.82
N ASN A 278 16.15 -9.31 2.39
CA ASN A 278 16.39 -8.52 1.18
C ASN A 278 16.13 -9.30 -0.14
N GLY A 279 15.50 -10.47 -0.04
CA GLY A 279 14.94 -11.21 -1.17
C GLY A 279 13.62 -10.62 -1.66
N TYR A 280 12.95 -9.75 -0.90
CA TYR A 280 11.70 -9.13 -1.33
C TYR A 280 11.99 -7.89 -2.15
N THR A 281 11.39 -7.83 -3.33
CA THR A 281 11.58 -6.75 -4.31
C THR A 281 10.24 -6.11 -4.70
N LEU A 282 10.30 -4.99 -5.43
CA LEU A 282 9.11 -4.32 -5.96
C LEU A 282 8.25 -5.23 -6.84
N ALA A 283 8.86 -6.06 -7.69
CA ALA A 283 8.14 -6.99 -8.56
C ALA A 283 7.49 -8.16 -7.79
N ASP A 284 7.86 -8.39 -6.53
CA ASP A 284 7.30 -9.47 -5.72
C ASP A 284 5.93 -9.14 -5.14
N ILE A 285 5.47 -7.88 -5.22
CA ILE A 285 4.18 -7.44 -4.68
C ILE A 285 3.02 -8.23 -5.31
N THR A 286 2.90 -8.21 -6.63
CA THR A 286 1.82 -8.93 -7.35
C THR A 286 1.81 -10.44 -7.07
N PRO A 287 2.90 -11.22 -7.29
CA PRO A 287 2.86 -12.66 -7.04
C PRO A 287 2.58 -13.00 -5.57
N THR A 288 2.98 -12.15 -4.62
CA THR A 288 2.63 -12.32 -3.19
C THR A 288 1.14 -12.13 -2.94
N VAL A 289 0.53 -11.09 -3.54
CA VAL A 289 -0.92 -10.88 -3.45
C VAL A 289 -1.68 -12.06 -4.05
N LEU A 290 -1.27 -12.56 -5.22
CA LEU A 290 -1.91 -13.70 -5.87
C LEU A 290 -1.83 -14.96 -5.01
N ASP A 291 -0.66 -15.27 -4.46
CA ASP A 291 -0.45 -16.42 -3.56
C ASP A 291 -1.32 -16.31 -2.29
N LEU A 292 -1.35 -15.13 -1.65
CA LEU A 292 -2.19 -14.88 -0.47
C LEU A 292 -3.69 -15.03 -0.73
N LEU A 293 -4.16 -14.75 -1.95
CA LEU A 293 -5.57 -14.83 -2.33
C LEU A 293 -5.94 -16.16 -3.03
N ASP A 294 -5.03 -17.13 -3.03
CA ASP A 294 -5.17 -18.41 -3.71
C ASP A 294 -5.56 -18.22 -5.20
N VAL A 295 -4.80 -17.35 -5.89
CA VAL A 295 -4.88 -17.08 -7.33
C VAL A 295 -3.59 -17.56 -7.99
N SER A 296 -3.71 -18.26 -9.12
CA SER A 296 -2.57 -18.84 -9.80
C SER A 296 -1.70 -17.75 -10.46
N ALA A 297 -0.45 -17.64 -10.02
CA ALA A 297 0.50 -16.72 -10.64
C ALA A 297 0.87 -17.17 -12.07
N PRO A 298 0.80 -16.28 -13.08
CA PRO A 298 1.29 -16.58 -14.43
C PRO A 298 2.78 -16.90 -14.45
N ALA A 299 3.20 -17.80 -15.34
CA ALA A 299 4.60 -18.20 -15.46
C ALA A 299 5.52 -17.10 -16.02
N ASN A 300 4.95 -16.00 -16.53
CA ASN A 300 5.69 -14.88 -17.11
C ASN A 300 5.84 -13.69 -16.14
N LEU A 301 5.61 -13.87 -14.83
CA LEU A 301 6.05 -12.89 -13.83
C LEU A 301 7.57 -12.96 -13.66
N ASP A 302 8.19 -11.82 -13.36
CA ASP A 302 9.60 -11.77 -12.99
C ASP A 302 9.79 -11.81 -11.47
N GLY A 303 8.80 -11.28 -10.73
CA GLY A 303 8.72 -11.44 -9.28
C GLY A 303 8.31 -12.86 -8.85
N ALA A 304 8.51 -13.15 -7.57
CA ALA A 304 8.08 -14.37 -6.89
C ALA A 304 7.39 -14.04 -5.56
N SER A 305 6.53 -14.93 -5.08
CA SER A 305 5.85 -14.73 -3.80
C SER A 305 6.85 -14.59 -2.65
N MET A 306 6.68 -13.56 -1.83
CA MET A 306 7.48 -13.33 -0.63
C MET A 306 7.27 -14.43 0.42
N LEU A 307 6.16 -15.18 0.36
CA LEU A 307 5.91 -16.35 1.20
C LEU A 307 6.88 -17.50 0.91
N THR A 308 7.47 -17.53 -0.29
CA THR A 308 8.48 -18.52 -0.70
C THR A 308 9.90 -17.94 -0.75
N GLY A 309 10.07 -16.67 -0.39
CA GLY A 309 11.37 -16.00 -0.25
C GLY A 309 11.59 -14.77 -1.15
N GLY A 310 10.69 -14.50 -2.11
CA GLY A 310 10.85 -13.42 -3.09
C GLY A 310 11.82 -13.77 -4.24
N SER A 311 11.96 -12.86 -5.20
CA SER A 311 12.81 -13.05 -6.39
C SER A 311 14.23 -12.49 -6.23
N GLY A 312 14.45 -11.65 -5.21
CA GLY A 312 15.73 -11.00 -4.95
C GLY A 312 16.76 -11.90 -4.25
N ASN A 313 17.84 -11.27 -3.78
CA ASN A 313 18.88 -11.93 -3.00
C ASN A 313 18.71 -11.59 -1.50
N PRO A 314 18.32 -12.55 -0.64
CA PRO A 314 18.19 -12.34 0.82
C PRO A 314 19.42 -11.76 1.50
N ALA A 315 20.62 -11.98 0.94
CA ALA A 315 21.89 -11.49 1.46
C ALA A 315 22.37 -10.18 0.80
N ALA A 316 21.55 -9.54 -0.05
CA ALA A 316 21.91 -8.27 -0.65
C ALA A 316 22.13 -7.21 0.45
N PRO A 317 23.17 -6.36 0.34
CA PRO A 317 23.34 -5.26 1.28
C PRO A 317 22.23 -4.23 1.08
N ALA A 318 21.80 -3.59 2.18
CA ALA A 318 20.92 -2.44 2.10
C ALA A 318 21.57 -1.32 1.25
N PRO A 319 20.78 -0.56 0.45
CA PRO A 319 21.29 0.58 -0.29
C PRO A 319 22.02 1.58 0.62
N ASN A 320 23.18 2.06 0.18
CA ASN A 320 23.94 3.06 0.92
C ASN A 320 23.41 4.46 0.63
N THR A 321 22.37 4.87 1.36
CA THR A 321 21.67 6.15 1.23
C THR A 321 21.71 6.95 2.53
N PRO A 322 22.89 7.41 3.00
CA PRO A 322 22.96 8.13 4.27
C PRO A 322 21.97 9.30 4.28
N PRO A 323 21.25 9.54 5.40
CA PRO A 323 20.31 10.66 5.50
C PRO A 323 20.99 11.98 5.13
N VAL A 324 20.27 12.82 4.42
CA VAL A 324 20.80 14.11 3.97
C VAL A 324 20.50 15.16 5.03
N ASP A 325 21.56 15.73 5.60
CA ASP A 325 21.48 16.91 6.46
C ASP A 325 22.21 18.07 5.80
N SER A 326 21.51 19.18 5.58
CA SER A 326 22.10 20.40 5.02
C SER A 326 22.85 21.24 6.07
N GLY A 327 22.98 20.75 7.31
CA GLY A 327 23.46 21.54 8.45
C GLY A 327 22.50 22.65 8.88
N ILE A 328 21.34 22.77 8.25
CA ILE A 328 20.22 23.62 8.70
C ILE A 328 19.52 22.86 9.83
N THR A 329 20.11 22.87 11.02
CA THR A 329 19.60 22.20 12.22
C THR A 329 18.60 23.06 13.00
N GLY A 330 17.85 23.91 12.32
CA GLY A 330 16.87 24.79 12.94
C GLY A 330 15.55 24.73 12.20
N SER A 331 14.45 24.64 12.95
CA SER A 331 13.20 25.29 12.52
C SER A 331 13.61 26.66 11.97
N SER A 332 13.42 26.84 10.67
CA SER A 332 14.17 27.82 9.90
C SER A 332 13.98 29.24 10.42
N SER A 333 15.04 30.04 10.38
CA SER A 333 15.01 31.48 10.68
C SER A 333 13.78 32.15 10.06
N GLY A 334 13.04 32.90 10.87
CA GLY A 334 11.63 33.28 10.66
C GLY A 334 11.24 34.08 9.42
N SER A 335 12.17 34.42 8.50
CA SER A 335 11.84 35.09 7.23
C SER A 335 11.67 34.12 6.05
N ALA A 336 12.44 33.03 5.98
CA ALA A 336 12.23 31.94 5.01
C ALA A 336 11.05 31.06 5.42
N GLN A 337 10.91 30.83 6.73
CA GLN A 337 9.77 30.12 7.30
C GLN A 337 8.47 30.90 7.05
N ALA A 338 8.43 32.22 7.24
CA ALA A 338 7.21 33.01 7.01
C ALA A 338 6.72 33.08 5.55
N ALA A 339 7.62 33.01 4.56
CA ALA A 339 7.23 32.94 3.14
C ALA A 339 6.77 31.53 2.73
N MET A 340 7.25 30.48 3.39
CA MET A 340 6.84 29.08 3.16
C MET A 340 5.62 28.67 4.01
N VAL A 341 5.39 29.30 5.17
CA VAL A 341 4.31 29.00 6.14
C VAL A 341 2.94 29.51 5.70
N ALA A 342 2.85 30.34 4.65
CA ALA A 342 1.54 30.77 4.14
C ALA A 342 0.72 29.59 3.55
N ASN A 343 1.37 28.48 3.18
CA ASN A 343 0.72 27.23 2.78
C ASN A 343 1.65 26.01 2.96
N PRO A 344 1.94 25.56 4.20
CA PRO A 344 3.26 25.00 4.54
C PRO A 344 3.68 23.74 3.77
N LEU A 345 2.72 22.94 3.28
CA LEU A 345 2.94 21.59 2.73
C LEU A 345 1.89 21.21 1.66
N CYS A 346 1.09 22.18 1.23
CA CYS A 346 0.22 22.04 0.07
C CYS A 346 1.05 22.38 -1.16
N VAL A 347 1.70 21.37 -1.71
CA VAL A 347 2.13 21.43 -3.11
C VAL A 347 0.95 20.91 -3.91
N LEU A 348 0.49 21.70 -4.87
CA LEU A 348 -0.50 21.22 -5.84
C LEU A 348 0.27 20.34 -6.82
N GLY A 349 0.00 19.03 -6.84
CA GLY A 349 0.56 18.19 -7.88
C GLY A 349 -0.08 18.55 -9.22
N SER A 350 0.68 19.20 -10.09
CA SER A 350 0.56 18.93 -11.51
C SER A 350 1.25 17.58 -11.71
N GLY A 351 0.47 16.50 -11.78
CA GLY A 351 0.92 15.10 -11.72
C GLY A 351 2.38 14.87 -12.09
N SER A 352 3.13 14.27 -11.16
CA SER A 352 4.53 13.84 -11.22
C SER A 352 5.23 14.12 -12.56
N ALA A 353 5.70 15.37 -12.68
CA ALA A 353 6.60 15.88 -13.71
C ALA A 353 6.33 15.36 -15.15
N SER A 354 5.51 16.09 -15.89
CA SER A 354 5.70 16.16 -17.34
C SER A 354 7.10 16.72 -17.60
N GLY A 355 8.06 15.82 -17.81
CA GLY A 355 9.37 16.14 -18.36
C GLY A 355 9.16 16.81 -19.71
N SER A 356 9.13 18.14 -19.71
CA SER A 356 9.22 18.92 -20.94
C SER A 356 10.63 18.73 -21.47
N SER A 357 10.78 17.77 -22.39
CA SER A 357 11.89 17.79 -23.32
C SER A 357 11.66 18.99 -24.24
N GLU A 358 12.35 20.09 -23.98
CA GLU A 358 12.59 21.10 -25.02
C GLU A 358 13.34 20.41 -26.18
N LYS A 359 12.69 20.42 -27.35
CA LYS A 359 13.34 20.53 -28.65
C LYS A 359 12.66 21.67 -29.41
#